data_AF-A0A7W2U1W1-F1
#
_entry.id   AF-A0A7W2U1W1-F1
#
_cell.length_a   1.000
_cell.length_b   1.000
_cell.length_c   1.000
_cell.angle_alpha   90.00
_cell.angle_beta   90.00
_cell.angle_gamma   90.00
#
_symmetry.space_group_name_H-M   'P 1'
#
loop_
_entity.id
_entity.type
_entity.pdbx_description
1 polymer ?
#
loop_
_entity_poly.entity_id
_entity_poly.type
_entity_poly.pdbx_seq_one_letter_code
_entity_poly.pdbx_strand_id
1 'polypeptide(L)' 'MGANKLTRLNYLFEKAVNNNAKLLEKGELAELYSEYINEGRDHIKSKVMTFPTAAIRTAS' A
#
# COMPACT_ATOMS: atom_id res chain seq x y z
N MET A 1 -4.16 7.41 10.67
CA MET A 1 -3.78 8.60 9.90
C MET A 1 -4.61 9.80 10.33
N GLY A 2 -3.97 10.82 10.91
CA GLY A 2 -4.64 12.09 11.22
C GLY A 2 -4.65 13.07 10.05
N ALA A 3 -5.47 14.13 10.13
CA ALA A 3 -5.59 15.15 9.08
C ALA A 3 -4.25 15.78 8.66
N ASN A 4 -3.36 16.07 9.61
CA ASN A 4 -2.04 16.63 9.32
C ASN A 4 -1.16 15.69 8.49
N LYS A 5 -1.21 14.39 8.78
CA LYS A 5 -0.46 13.38 8.03
C LYS A 5 -1.04 13.18 6.63
N LEU A 6 -2.37 13.25 6.50
CA LEU A 6 -3.04 13.16 5.19
C LEU A 6 -2.68 14.35 4.29
N THR A 7 -2.68 15.57 4.84
CA THR A 7 -2.21 16.76 4.11
C THR A 7 -0.75 16.61 3.69
N ARG A 8 0.09 16.09 4.58
CA ARG A 8 1.51 15.83 4.27
C ARG A 8 1.67 14.78 3.16
N LEU A 9 0.90 13.70 3.21
CA LEU A 9 0.89 12.67 2.18
C LEU A 9 0.50 13.25 0.82
N ASN A 10 -0.57 14.04 0.75
CA ASN A 10 -1.02 14.67 -0.50
C ASN A 10 0.05 15.61 -1.07
N TYR A 11 0.67 16.45 -0.23
CA TYR A 11 1.74 17.35 -0.66
C TYR A 11 2.95 16.60 -1.23
N LEU A 12 3.38 15.53 -0.55
CA LEU A 12 4.50 14.71 -1.00
C LEU A 12 4.17 13.93 -2.28
N PHE A 13 2.92 13.47 -2.42
CA PHE A 13 2.43 12.81 -3.62
C PHE A 13 2.49 13.74 -4.83
N GLU A 14 1.93 14.95 -4.74
CA GLU A 14 1.99 15.95 -5.83
C GLU A 14 3.43 16.27 -6.23
N LYS A 15 4.31 16.39 -5.23
CA LYS A 15 5.73 16.65 -5.46
C LYS A 15 6.44 15.49 -6.16
N ALA A 16 6.09 14.25 -5.81
CA ALA A 16 6.63 13.06 -6.45
C ALA A 16 6.12 12.90 -7.89
N VAL A 17 4.84 13.18 -8.15
CA VAL A 17 4.25 13.20 -9.51
C VAL A 17 4.94 14.25 -10.38
N ASN A 18 5.29 15.40 -9.81
CA ASN A 18 6.04 16.45 -10.50
C ASN A 18 7.56 16.15 -10.61
N ASN A 19 8.03 14.95 -10.28
CA ASN A 19 9.44 14.55 -10.27
C ASN A 19 10.37 15.45 -9.44
N ASN A 20 9.82 16.20 -8.48
CA ASN A 20 10.56 17.15 -7.63
C ASN A 20 10.76 16.61 -6.19
N ALA A 21 10.35 15.38 -5.91
CA ALA A 21 10.52 14.78 -4.59
C ALA A 21 11.98 14.34 -4.36
N LYS A 22 12.55 14.79 -3.24
CA LYS A 22 13.88 14.38 -2.77
C LYS A 22 13.86 12.92 -2.29
N LEU A 23 15.03 12.29 -2.19
CA LEU A 23 15.15 10.90 -1.74
C LEU A 23 14.50 10.66 -0.37
N LEU A 24 14.74 11.56 0.59
CA LEU A 24 14.15 11.49 1.93
C LEU A 24 12.62 11.62 1.90
N GLU A 25 12.11 12.51 1.03
CA GLU A 25 10.67 12.75 0.85
C GLU A 25 9.97 11.53 0.24
N LYS A 26 10.65 10.77 -0.63
CA LYS A 26 10.14 9.51 -1.17
C LYS A 26 10.03 8.43 -0.08
N GLY A 27 10.99 8.39 0.84
CA GLY A 27 10.95 7.51 2.01
C GLY A 27 9.77 7.85 2.92
N GLU A 28 9.64 9.13 3.28
CA GLU A 28 8.51 9.64 4.07
C GLU A 28 7.16 9.33 3.38
N LEU A 29 7.07 9.54 2.08
CA LEU A 29 5.87 9.24 1.29
C LEU A 29 5.50 7.75 1.36
N ALA A 30 6.48 6.85 1.29
CA ALA A 30 6.25 5.41 1.38
C ALA A 30 5.72 4.99 2.76
N GLU A 31 6.27 5.56 3.84
CA GLU A 31 5.79 5.31 5.20
C GLU A 31 4.35 5.80 5.40
N LEU A 32 4.04 7.02 4.95
CA LEU A 32 2.70 7.59 5.05
C LEU A 32 1.67 6.79 4.24
N TYR A 33 2.05 6.30 3.05
CA TYR A 33 1.20 5.41 2.27
C TYR A 33 0.94 4.09 2.99
N SER A 34 1.98 3.50 3.59
CA SER A 34 1.83 2.28 4.37
C SER A 34 0.87 2.48 5.54
N GLU A 35 1.02 3.57 6.31
CA GLU A 35 0.09 3.91 7.39
C GLU A 35 -1.35 4.07 6.86
N TYR A 36 -1.54 4.82 5.77
CA TYR A 36 -2.85 5.07 5.19
C TYR A 36 -3.54 3.79 4.69
N ILE A 37 -2.80 2.91 4.01
CA ILE A 37 -3.34 1.64 3.49
C ILE A 37 -3.67 0.69 4.65
N ASN A 38 -2.84 0.69 5.70
CA ASN A 38 -3.00 -0.23 6.83
C ASN A 38 -4.09 0.22 7.83
N GLU A 39 -4.40 1.52 7.93
CA GLU A 39 -5.43 2.03 8.84
C GLU A 39 -6.83 1.44 8.57
N GLY A 40 -7.18 1.16 7.32
CA GLY A 40 -8.45 0.53 6.95
C GLY A 40 -8.37 -1.00 6.80
N ARG A 41 -7.16 -1.58 6.86
CA ARG A 41 -6.94 -3.03 6.81
C ARG A 41 -6.78 -3.55 8.24
N ASP A 42 -7.84 -3.46 9.04
CA ASP A 42 -7.93 -4.16 10.32
C ASP A 42 -7.62 -5.64 10.12
N HIS A 43 -6.37 -6.04 10.36
CA HIS A 43 -5.83 -7.39 10.51
C HIS A 43 -6.71 -8.51 9.91
N ILE A 44 -7.15 -8.38 8.66
CA ILE A 44 -7.92 -9.42 8.01
C ILE A 44 -6.91 -10.53 7.83
N LYS A 45 -6.91 -11.50 8.75
CA LYS A 45 -6.10 -12.71 8.66
C LYS A 45 -6.33 -13.18 7.24
N SER A 46 -5.27 -13.15 6.43
CA SER A 46 -5.32 -13.47 5.01
C SER A 46 -6.26 -14.66 4.87
N LYS A 47 -7.44 -14.44 4.28
CA LYS A 47 -8.35 -15.54 3.97
C LYS A 47 -7.72 -16.17 2.75
N VAL A 48 -6.66 -16.95 3.00
CA VAL A 48 -5.99 -17.72 1.97
C VAL A 48 -7.09 -18.57 1.38
N MET A 49 -7.49 -18.24 0.15
CA MET A 49 -8.47 -19.01 -0.58
C MET A 49 -7.73 -20.30 -0.92
N THR A 50 -7.90 -21.31 -0.06
CA THR A 50 -7.36 -22.65 -0.31
C THR A 50 -8.13 -23.20 -1.50
N PHE A 51 -7.57 -23.03 -2.70
CA PHE A 51 -8.07 -23.71 -3.87
C PHE A 51 -7.86 -25.20 -3.66
N PRO A 52 -8.92 -26.02 -3.73
CA PRO A 52 -8.76 -27.46 -3.58
C PRO A 52 -7.81 -27.97 -4.68
N THR A 53 -6.67 -28.50 -4.26
CA THR A 53 -5.60 -29.05 -5.11
C THR A 53 -6.06 -30.23 -6.00
N ALA A 54 -7.30 -30.70 -5.84
CA ALA A 54 -7.82 -31.91 -6.48
C ALA A 54 -8.16 -31.78 -7.98
N ALA A 55 -8.00 -30.60 -8.60
CA ALA A 55 -8.43 -30.38 -9.99
C ALA A 55 -7.33 -29.86 -10.94
N ILE A 56 -6.05 -30.02 -10.62
CA ILE A 56 -5.00 -29.88 -11.65
C ILE A 56 -5.08 -31.12 -12.54
N ARG A 57 -6.00 -31.09 -13.51
CA ARG A 57 -5.98 -32.02 -14.63
C ARG A 57 -4.79 -31.63 -15.50
N THR A 58 -3.67 -32.31 -15.32
CA THR A 58 -2.58 -32.27 -16.29
C THR A 58 -3.12 -32.82 -17.60
N ALA A 59 -3.11 -32.01 -18.66
CA ALA A 59 -3.36 -32.49 -20.01
C ALA A 59 -2.25 -33.48 -20.38
N SER A 60 -2.62 -34.69 -20.81
CA SER A 60 -1.74 -35.66 -21.47
C SER A 60 -1.92 -35.56 -22.97
#